data_AF-A0A9D0KZ23-F1
#
_entry.id   AF-A0A9D0KZ23-F1
#
_cell.length_a   1.000
_cell.length_b   1.000
_cell.length_c   1.000
_cell.angle_alpha   90.00
_cell.angle_beta   90.00
_cell.angle_gamma   90.00
#
_symmetry.space_group_name_H-M   'P 1'
#
loop_
_entity.id
_entity.type
_entity.pdbx_description
1 polymer ?
#
loop_
_entity_poly.entity_id
_entity_poly.type
_entity_poly.pdbx_seq_one_letter_code
_entity_poly.pdbx_strand_id
1 'polypeptide(L)'
;MGTLRSFFSENDLDGRVYTIIQEIIGRDKFEELKDFLHFYKITAEIIDDRLEIKQFSHKKKKWIKIASFNIKTKNVEKSINRSDFLKLLDEENEYILKSTEEEIKRTANIILALLFLILGAIVSLLLINTIK
;
A
#
# COMPACT_ATOMS: atom_id res chain seq x y z
N MET A 1 30.11 -16.94 1.91
CA MET A 1 29.00 -15.97 1.77
C MET A 1 28.74 -15.78 0.29
N GLY A 2 27.89 -16.61 -0.31
CA GLY A 2 27.67 -16.61 -1.75
C GLY A 2 26.42 -17.42 -2.09
N THR A 3 25.86 -17.14 -3.27
CA THR A 3 24.97 -18.01 -4.07
C THR A 3 23.50 -18.17 -3.66
N LEU A 4 22.79 -17.12 -3.23
CA LEU A 4 21.32 -17.11 -3.28
C LEU A 4 20.71 -16.01 -4.18
N ARG A 5 21.52 -15.09 -4.70
CA ARG A 5 21.06 -14.09 -5.69
C ARG A 5 20.76 -14.69 -7.07
N SER A 6 21.20 -15.92 -7.39
CA SER A 6 21.02 -16.50 -8.74
C SER A 6 19.80 -17.40 -8.92
N PHE A 7 18.99 -17.63 -7.87
CA PHE A 7 17.68 -18.29 -8.03
C PHE A 7 16.53 -17.30 -8.24
N PHE A 8 16.79 -16.01 -8.05
CA PHE A 8 15.83 -14.92 -8.16
C PHE A 8 16.29 -13.96 -9.26
N SER A 9 16.21 -14.40 -10.50
CA SER A 9 16.39 -13.52 -11.65
C SER A 9 15.25 -12.49 -11.70
N GLU A 10 15.53 -11.29 -11.19
CA GLU A 10 15.07 -9.94 -11.58
C GLU A 10 13.61 -9.65 -11.98
N ASN A 11 12.65 -10.57 -11.94
CA ASN A 11 11.23 -10.26 -12.26
C ASN A 11 10.15 -11.14 -11.57
N ASP A 12 10.49 -12.11 -10.71
CA ASP A 12 9.54 -13.20 -10.36
C ASP A 12 9.05 -13.22 -8.90
N LEU A 13 9.63 -12.42 -7.98
CA LEU A 13 9.25 -12.46 -6.55
C LEU A 13 7.93 -11.74 -6.29
N ASP A 14 7.79 -10.51 -6.79
CA ASP A 14 6.56 -9.74 -6.67
C ASP A 14 5.41 -10.44 -7.42
N GLY A 15 5.68 -10.96 -8.62
CA GLY A 15 4.70 -11.74 -9.40
C GLY A 15 4.20 -12.98 -8.66
N ARG A 16 5.09 -13.69 -7.95
CA ARG A 16 4.70 -14.84 -7.11
C ARG A 16 3.87 -14.43 -5.90
N VAL A 17 4.24 -13.34 -5.24
CA VAL A 17 3.46 -12.79 -4.12
C VAL A 17 2.05 -12.43 -4.60
N TYR A 18 1.92 -11.76 -5.75
CA TYR A 18 0.63 -11.45 -6.35
C TYR A 18 -0.16 -12.70 -6.72
N THR A 19 0.48 -13.70 -7.30
CA THR A 19 -0.16 -14.98 -7.65
C THR A 19 -0.69 -15.67 -6.39
N ILE A 20 0.09 -15.73 -5.31
CA ILE A 20 -0.33 -16.34 -4.04
C ILE A 20 -1.47 -15.55 -3.41
N ILE A 21 -1.44 -14.21 -3.46
CA ILE A 21 -2.56 -13.38 -3.00
C ILE A 21 -3.82 -13.69 -3.82
N GLN A 22 -3.72 -13.71 -5.14
CA GLN A 22 -4.81 -14.03 -6.06
C GLN A 22 -5.41 -15.42 -5.80
N GLU A 23 -4.57 -16.42 -5.52
CA GLU A 23 -5.01 -17.77 -5.14
C GLU A 23 -5.80 -17.77 -3.82
N ILE A 24 -5.43 -16.93 -2.85
CA ILE A 24 -6.10 -16.84 -1.55
C ILE A 24 -7.45 -16.11 -1.66
N ILE A 25 -7.49 -14.98 -2.36
CA ILE A 25 -8.69 -14.13 -2.41
C ILE A 25 -9.65 -14.45 -3.57
N GLY A 26 -9.18 -15.17 -4.58
CA GLY A 26 -9.93 -15.46 -5.81
C GLY A 26 -9.76 -14.37 -6.87
N ARG A 27 -9.89 -14.75 -8.15
CA ARG A 27 -9.72 -13.84 -9.31
C ARG A 27 -10.68 -12.65 -9.29
N ASP A 28 -11.92 -12.91 -8.91
CA ASP A 28 -13.00 -11.93 -8.80
C ASP A 28 -12.62 -10.78 -7.86
N LYS A 29 -12.21 -11.10 -6.63
CA LYS A 29 -11.79 -10.10 -5.64
C LYS A 29 -10.42 -9.51 -5.92
N PHE A 30 -9.55 -10.25 -6.58
CA PHE A 30 -8.26 -9.72 -6.97
C PHE A 30 -8.38 -8.57 -7.97
N GLU A 31 -9.24 -8.68 -8.99
CA GLU A 31 -9.43 -7.58 -9.94
C GLU A 31 -10.05 -6.34 -9.29
N GLU A 32 -11.00 -6.50 -8.36
CA GLU A 32 -11.56 -5.37 -7.59
C GLU A 32 -10.50 -4.65 -6.74
N LEU A 33 -9.55 -5.39 -6.18
CA LEU A 33 -8.55 -4.87 -5.24
C LEU A 33 -7.23 -4.50 -5.92
N LYS A 34 -7.11 -4.76 -7.22
CA LYS A 34 -5.87 -4.59 -7.98
C LYS A 34 -5.33 -3.18 -7.93
N ASP A 35 -6.22 -2.19 -7.99
CA ASP A 35 -5.86 -0.78 -7.92
C ASP A 35 -5.35 -0.37 -6.54
N PHE A 36 -5.74 -1.11 -5.49
CA PHE A 36 -5.30 -0.89 -4.12
C PHE A 36 -4.02 -1.66 -3.74
N LEU A 37 -3.64 -2.67 -4.54
CA LEU A 37 -2.50 -3.54 -4.25
C LEU A 37 -1.18 -2.78 -4.06
N HIS A 38 -0.98 -1.69 -4.80
CA HIS A 38 0.22 -0.85 -4.68
C HIS A 38 0.31 -0.08 -3.36
N PHE A 39 -0.81 0.13 -2.67
CA PHE A 39 -0.85 0.77 -1.37
C PHE A 39 -0.62 -0.22 -0.22
N TYR A 40 -0.85 -1.51 -0.45
CA TYR A 40 -0.60 -2.52 0.56
C TYR A 40 0.89 -2.74 0.74
N LYS A 41 1.32 -2.63 2.00
CA LYS A 41 2.67 -2.98 2.40
C LYS A 41 2.79 -4.48 2.58
N ILE A 42 3.20 -5.16 1.52
CA ILE A 42 3.43 -6.60 1.50
C ILE A 42 4.93 -6.87 1.45
N THR A 43 5.39 -7.84 2.23
CA THR A 43 6.77 -8.32 2.20
C THR A 43 6.79 -9.84 2.17
N ALA A 44 7.86 -10.38 1.58
CA ALA A 44 8.12 -11.79 1.54
C ALA A 44 9.53 -12.07 2.06
N GLU A 45 9.63 -12.95 3.04
CA GLU A 45 10.90 -13.31 3.70
C GLU A 45 11.11 -14.81 3.61
N ILE A 46 12.36 -15.25 3.42
CA ILE A 46 12.71 -16.67 3.42
C ILE A 46 13.22 -17.04 4.80
N ILE A 47 12.54 -17.97 5.47
CA ILE A 47 12.89 -18.49 6.80
C ILE A 47 12.84 -20.02 6.72
N ASP A 48 13.95 -20.70 7.00
CA ASP A 48 14.04 -22.17 7.07
C ASP A 48 13.33 -22.89 5.90
N ASP A 49 13.71 -22.55 4.66
CA ASP A 49 13.13 -23.07 3.40
C ASP A 49 11.67 -22.69 3.12
N ARG A 50 11.10 -21.74 3.87
CA ARG A 50 9.75 -21.23 3.67
C ARG A 50 9.77 -19.77 3.24
N LEU A 51 9.02 -19.46 2.19
CA LEU A 51 8.65 -18.10 1.82
C LEU A 51 7.45 -17.67 2.67
N GLU A 52 7.67 -16.83 3.65
CA GLU A 52 6.63 -16.21 4.46
C GLU A 52 6.17 -14.90 3.84
N ILE A 53 4.89 -14.80 3.51
CA ILE A 53 4.28 -13.58 3.00
C ILE A 53 3.55 -12.89 4.15
N LYS A 54 3.87 -11.63 4.39
CA LYS A 54 3.33 -10.80 5.46
C LYS A 54 2.80 -9.50 4.87
N GLN A 55 1.67 -9.03 5.39
CA GLN A 55 1.15 -7.69 5.13
C GLN A 55 1.17 -6.86 6.40
N PHE A 56 1.62 -5.63 6.29
CA PHE A 56 1.51 -4.66 7.37
C PHE A 56 0.08 -4.13 7.41
N SER A 57 -0.58 -4.24 8.56
CA SER A 57 -1.83 -3.55 8.80
C SER A 57 -1.55 -2.18 9.38
N HIS A 58 -1.95 -1.13 8.67
CA HIS A 58 -1.88 0.25 9.13
C HIS A 58 -2.80 0.48 10.32
N LYS A 59 -3.99 -0.14 10.33
CA LYS A 59 -4.94 -0.07 11.45
C LYS A 59 -4.35 -0.66 12.74
N LYS A 60 -3.73 -1.84 12.65
CA LYS A 60 -3.18 -2.57 13.81
C LYS A 60 -1.71 -2.25 14.11
N LYS A 61 -1.05 -1.46 13.24
CA LYS A 61 0.37 -1.09 13.31
C LYS A 61 1.32 -2.30 13.46
N LYS A 62 1.02 -3.41 12.78
CA LYS A 62 1.81 -4.64 12.87
C LYS A 62 1.79 -5.46 11.59
N TRP A 63 2.81 -6.28 11.40
CA TRP A 63 2.88 -7.28 10.34
C TRP A 63 2.00 -8.48 10.68
N ILE A 64 1.23 -8.93 9.68
CA ILE A 64 0.30 -10.06 9.77
C ILE A 64 0.73 -11.07 8.71
N LYS A 65 1.00 -12.30 9.14
CA LYS A 65 1.35 -13.39 8.22
C LYS A 65 0.11 -13.81 7.43
N ILE A 66 0.20 -13.68 6.11
CA ILE A 66 -0.86 -14.04 5.16
C ILE A 66 -0.66 -15.48 4.71
N ALA A 67 0.58 -15.84 4.33
CA ALA A 67 0.86 -17.16 3.78
C ALA A 67 2.26 -17.66 4.13
N SER A 68 2.42 -18.97 4.07
CA SER A 68 3.68 -19.70 4.19
C SER A 68 3.75 -20.66 3.03
N PHE A 69 4.70 -20.43 2.12
CA PHE A 69 4.94 -21.27 0.96
C PHE A 69 6.24 -22.03 1.17
N ASN A 70 6.22 -23.35 1.06
CA ASN A 70 7.43 -24.16 1.16
C ASN A 70 8.15 -24.18 -0.19
N ILE A 71 9.39 -23.69 -0.21
CA ILE A 71 10.17 -23.50 -1.44
C ILE A 71 10.53 -24.86 -2.07
N LYS A 72 10.75 -25.89 -1.25
CA LYS A 72 11.13 -27.24 -1.69
C LYS A 72 9.94 -28.02 -2.24
N THR A 73 8.82 -28.02 -1.52
CA THR A 73 7.62 -28.77 -1.93
C THR A 73 6.73 -28.00 -2.91
N LYS A 74 7.00 -26.70 -3.10
CA LYS A 74 6.22 -25.78 -3.93
C LYS A 74 4.74 -25.69 -3.54
N ASN A 75 4.42 -25.99 -2.29
CA ASN A 75 3.05 -25.97 -1.77
C ASN A 75 2.86 -24.87 -0.74
N VAL A 76 1.65 -24.30 -0.71
CA VAL A 76 1.21 -23.43 0.38
C VAL A 76 0.93 -24.29 1.60
N GLU A 77 1.73 -24.15 2.65
CA GLU A 77 1.58 -24.93 3.88
C GLU A 77 0.55 -24.33 4.84
N LYS A 78 0.49 -22.99 4.88
CA LYS A 78 -0.44 -22.24 5.72
C LYS A 78 -0.86 -20.98 4.99
N SER A 79 -2.16 -20.72 4.93
CA SER A 79 -2.73 -19.44 4.51
C SER A 79 -3.73 -18.95 5.55
N ILE A 80 -3.85 -17.64 5.67
CA ILE A 80 -4.96 -17.01 6.36
C ILE A 80 -6.28 -17.43 5.69
N ASN A 81 -7.35 -17.54 6.48
CA ASN A 81 -8.68 -17.79 5.92
C ASN A 81 -9.07 -16.66 4.97
N ARG A 82 -9.64 -17.01 3.80
CA ARG A 82 -10.10 -16.04 2.79
C ARG A 82 -10.97 -14.94 3.39
N SER A 83 -11.93 -15.29 4.25
CA SER A 83 -12.85 -14.32 4.86
C SER A 83 -12.12 -13.33 5.77
N ASP A 84 -11.18 -13.83 6.58
CA ASP A 84 -10.41 -12.98 7.48
C ASP A 84 -9.45 -12.07 6.71
N PHE A 85 -8.91 -12.57 5.60
CA PHE A 85 -8.05 -11.76 4.75
C PHE A 85 -8.81 -10.69 4.00
N LEU A 86 -9.98 -10.99 3.44
CA LEU A 86 -10.84 -9.99 2.80
C LEU A 86 -11.22 -8.88 3.79
N LYS A 87 -11.64 -9.23 5.02
CA LYS A 87 -11.90 -8.23 6.06
C LYS A 87 -10.69 -7.35 6.35
N LEU A 88 -9.49 -7.93 6.40
CA LEU A 88 -8.26 -7.19 6.60
C LEU A 88 -8.01 -6.21 5.45
N LEU A 89 -8.21 -6.63 4.20
CA LEU A 89 -8.06 -5.77 3.02
C LEU A 89 -9.09 -4.64 3.00
N ASP A 90 -10.36 -4.93 3.33
CA ASP A 90 -11.43 -3.93 3.42
C ASP A 90 -11.10 -2.87 4.50
N GLU A 91 -10.65 -3.31 5.67
CA GLU A 91 -10.22 -2.40 6.75
C GLU A 91 -9.04 -1.50 6.34
N GLU A 92 -8.09 -2.03 5.58
CA GLU A 92 -6.95 -1.26 5.08
C GLU A 92 -7.38 -0.27 3.99
N ASN A 93 -8.30 -0.65 3.11
CA ASN A 93 -8.86 0.26 2.10
C ASN A 93 -9.60 1.43 2.73
N GLU A 94 -10.45 1.19 3.73
CA GLU A 94 -11.11 2.26 4.47
C GLU A 94 -10.08 3.21 5.11
N TYR A 95 -9.01 2.66 5.68
CA TYR A 95 -7.94 3.46 6.28
C TYR A 95 -7.21 4.31 5.22
N ILE A 96 -6.85 3.71 4.08
CA ILE A 96 -6.17 4.38 2.97
C ILE A 96 -7.04 5.52 2.43
N LEU A 97 -8.32 5.25 2.16
CA LEU A 97 -9.26 6.24 1.64
C LEU A 97 -9.41 7.43 2.60
N LYS A 98 -9.64 7.14 3.89
CA LYS A 98 -9.78 8.19 4.91
C LYS A 98 -8.50 9.02 5.06
N SER A 99 -7.33 8.37 5.12
CA SER A 99 -6.05 9.06 5.21
C SER A 99 -5.79 9.93 3.97
N THR A 100 -6.21 9.45 2.79
CA THR A 100 -6.06 10.19 1.53
C THR A 100 -6.98 11.41 1.50
N GLU A 101 -8.23 11.28 1.95
CA GLU A 101 -9.17 12.39 2.05
C GLU A 101 -8.65 13.49 2.99
N GLU A 102 -8.12 13.11 4.15
CA GLU A 102 -7.51 14.04 5.11
C GLU A 102 -6.30 14.78 4.50
N GLU A 103 -5.44 14.07 3.77
CA GLU A 103 -4.28 14.63 3.08
C GLU A 103 -4.66 15.57 1.92
N ILE A 104 -5.69 15.22 1.14
CA ILE A 104 -6.23 16.08 0.08
C ILE A 104 -6.77 17.37 0.69
N LYS A 105 -7.55 17.25 1.77
CA LYS A 105 -8.12 18.43 2.46
C LYS A 105 -7.02 19.32 3.02
N ARG A 106 -5.98 18.74 3.63
CA ARG A 106 -4.81 19.48 4.10
C ARG A 106 -4.11 20.22 2.96
N THR A 107 -3.87 19.53 1.85
CA THR A 107 -3.20 20.10 0.68
C THR A 107 -4.03 21.22 0.05
N ALA A 108 -5.35 21.05 -0.07
CA ALA A 108 -6.26 22.08 -0.55
C ALA A 108 -6.23 23.33 0.35
N ASN A 109 -6.21 23.17 1.67
CA ASN A 109 -6.10 24.29 2.60
C ASN A 109 -4.76 25.05 2.45
N ILE A 110 -3.66 24.33 2.21
CA ILE A 110 -2.36 24.95 1.95
C ILE A 110 -2.41 25.78 0.66
N ILE A 111 -2.98 25.22 -0.43
CA ILE A 111 -3.12 25.93 -1.70
C ILE A 111 -3.99 27.18 -1.53
N LEU A 112 -5.13 27.06 -0.84
CA LEU A 112 -6.01 28.21 -0.56
C LEU A 112 -5.30 29.30 0.24
N ALA A 113 -4.54 28.93 1.28
CA ALA A 113 -3.77 29.90 2.07
C ALA A 113 -2.74 30.65 1.20
N LEU A 114 -2.06 29.95 0.29
CA LEU A 114 -1.13 30.57 -0.66
C LEU A 114 -1.84 31.54 -1.61
N LEU A 115 -3.02 31.17 -2.12
CA LEU A 115 -3.82 32.05 -2.98
C LEU A 115 -4.26 33.32 -2.24
N PHE A 116 -4.72 33.21 -0.99
CA PHE A 116 -5.07 34.38 -0.18
C PHE A 116 -3.86 35.29 0.09
N LEU A 117 -2.68 34.71 0.31
CA LEU A 117 -1.46 35.48 0.51
C LEU A 117 -1.08 36.27 -0.76
N ILE A 118 -1.18 35.64 -1.94
CA ILE A 118 -0.95 36.31 -3.23
C ILE A 118 -1.97 37.44 -3.45
N LEU A 119 -3.25 37.17 -3.23
CA LEU A 119 -4.31 38.18 -3.38
C LEU A 119 -4.11 39.34 -2.42
N GLY A 120 -3.77 39.08 -1.16
CA GLY A 120 -3.46 40.10 -0.17
C GLY A 120 -2.27 40.97 -0.59
N ALA A 121 -1.22 40.38 -1.15
CA ALA A 121 -0.07 41.11 -1.68
C ALA A 121 -0.46 42.00 -2.88
N ILE A 122 -1.27 41.49 -3.82
CA ILE A 122 -1.77 42.27 -4.97
C ILE A 122 -2.61 43.46 -4.51
N VAL A 123 -3.56 43.24 -3.59
CA VAL A 123 -4.40 44.31 -3.04
C VAL A 123 -3.56 45.37 -2.33
N SER A 124 -2.58 44.95 -1.51
CA SER A 124 -1.66 45.86 -0.83
C SER A 124 -0.87 46.73 -1.82
N LEU A 125 -0.33 46.12 -2.89
CA LEU A 125 0.37 46.85 -3.95
C LEU A 125 -0.53 47.86 -4.65
N LEU A 126 -1.78 47.50 -4.97
CA LEU A 126 -2.74 48.40 -5.60
C LEU A 126 -3.07 49.60 -4.70
N LEU A 127 -3.26 49.37 -3.40
CA LEU A 127 -3.51 50.45 -2.42
C LEU A 127 -2.33 51.41 -2.30
N ILE A 128 -1.10 50.89 -2.27
CA ILE A 128 0.11 51.73 -2.25
C ILE A 128 0.19 52.60 -3.52
N ASN A 129 -0.20 52.05 -4.67
CA ASN A 129 -0.13 52.76 -5.95
C ASN A 129 -1.24 53.80 -6.13
N THR A 130 -2.39 53.68 -5.45
CA THR A 130 -3.49 54.67 -5.53
C THR A 130 -3.40 55.78 -4.50
N ILE A 131 -2.65 55.57 -3.40
CA ILE A 131 -2.41 56.60 -2.37
C ILE A 131 -1.25 57.53 -2.75
N LYS A 132 -0.40 57.11 -3.70
CA LYS A 132 0.60 57.96 -4.37
C LYS A 132 -0.02 58.80 -5.48
#